data_AF-A0A2N1NBX9-F1
#
_entry.id   AF-A0A2N1NBX9-F1
#
_cell.length_a   1.000
_cell.length_b   1.000
_cell.length_c   1.000
_cell.angle_alpha   90.00
_cell.angle_beta   90.00
_cell.angle_gamma   90.00
#
_symmetry.space_group_name_H-M   'P 1'
#
loop_
_entity.id
_entity.type
_entity.pdbx_description
1 polymer ?
#
loop_
_entity_poly.entity_id
_entity_poly.type
_entity_poly.pdbx_seq_one_letter_code
_entity_poly.pdbx_strand_id
1 'polypeptide(L)' 'MKLHLLLYLSEDLKALHNAGYVHRYYKHPSSILVVNESYCAIETFLECKALPL' A
#
# COMPACT_ATOMS: atom_id res chain seq x y z
N MET A 1 4.42 6.88 13.00
CA MET A 1 3.31 6.60 12.06
C MET A 1 2.01 6.61 12.86
N LYS A 2 0.99 7.38 12.46
CA LYS A 2 -0.29 7.43 13.19
C LYS A 2 -1.10 6.15 12.90
N LEU A 3 -1.81 5.61 13.89
CA LEU A 3 -2.50 4.32 13.79
C LEU A 3 -3.52 4.29 12.64
N HIS A 4 -4.23 5.38 12.40
CA HIS A 4 -5.22 5.47 11.32
C HIS A 4 -4.59 5.39 9.92
N LEU A 5 -3.36 5.89 9.74
CA LEU A 5 -2.66 5.77 8.45
C LEU A 5 -2.26 4.31 8.17
N LEU A 6 -1.91 3.55 9.22
CA LEU A 6 -1.67 2.11 9.06
C LEU A 6 -2.94 1.36 8.63
N LEU A 7 -4.11 1.79 9.10
CA LEU A 7 -5.39 1.21 8.69
C LEU A 7 -5.62 1.40 7.19
N TYR A 8 -5.53 2.62 6.67
CA TYR A 8 -5.69 2.88 5.23
C TYR A 8 -4.70 2.08 4.38
N LEU A 9 -3.43 2.06 4.77
CA LEU A 9 -2.42 1.27 4.07
C LEU A 9 -2.76 -0.23 4.08
N SER A 10 -3.27 -0.75 5.19
CA SER A 10 -3.67 -2.15 5.29
C SER A 10 -4.85 -2.50 4.39
N GLU A 11 -5.78 -1.56 4.19
CA GLU A 11 -6.93 -1.73 3.30
C GLU A 11 -6.48 -1.79 1.83
N ASP A 12 -5.60 -0.89 1.41
CA ASP A 12 -5.00 -0.90 0.07
C ASP A 12 -4.23 -2.21 -0.20
N LEU A 13 -3.41 -2.64 0.76
CA LEU A 13 -2.64 -3.89 0.65
C LEU A 13 -3.56 -5.10 0.57
N LYS A 14 -4.67 -5.11 1.32
CA LYS A 14 -5.69 -6.17 1.25
C LYS A 14 -6.36 -6.21 -0.12
N ALA A 15 -6.72 -5.04 -0.67
CA ALA A 15 -7.33 -4.96 -2.00
C ALA A 15 -6.39 -5.51 -3.09
N LEU A 16 -5.10 -5.15 -3.04
CA LEU A 16 -4.10 -5.68 -3.96
C LEU A 16 -3.91 -7.19 -3.80
N HIS A 17 -3.83 -7.69 -2.57
CA HIS A 17 -3.70 -9.12 -2.32
C HIS A 17 -4.89 -9.91 -2.90
N ASN A 18 -6.11 -9.40 -2.71
CA ASN A 18 -7.31 -10.01 -3.27
C ASN A 18 -7.33 -9.98 -4.81
N ALA A 19 -6.66 -9.00 -5.43
CA ALA A 19 -6.46 -8.92 -6.87
C ALA A 19 -5.29 -9.80 -7.37
N GLY A 20 -4.61 -10.54 -6.48
CA GLY A 20 -3.49 -11.41 -6.85
C GLY A 20 -2.15 -10.67 -6.93
N TYR A 21 -2.00 -9.53 -6.25
CA TYR A 21 -0.76 -8.74 -6.24
C TYR A 21 -0.24 -8.50 -4.82
N VAL A 22 1.07 -8.36 -4.67
CA VAL A 22 1.71 -7.89 -3.44
C VAL A 22 2.52 -6.64 -3.72
N HIS A 23 2.30 -5.60 -2.92
CA HIS A 23 3.05 -4.36 -2.97
C HIS A 23 4.08 -4.29 -1.82
N ARG A 24 5.36 -4.21 -2.15
CA ARG A 24 6.48 -4.26 -1.19
C ARG A 24 6.85 -2.87 -0.66
N TYR A 25 5.88 -2.18 -0.07
CA TYR A 25 6.03 -0.79 0.39
C TYR A 25 7.24 -0.57 1.32
N TYR A 26 7.65 -1.59 2.10
CA TYR A 26 8.80 -1.52 3.00
C TYR A 26 10.15 -1.35 2.29
N LYS A 27 10.24 -1.68 0.98
CA LYS A 27 11.45 -1.45 0.17
C LYS A 27 11.52 -0.03 -0.38
N HIS A 28 10.37 0.59 -0.64
CA HIS A 28 10.26 1.92 -1.22
C HIS A 28 9.18 2.70 -0.48
N PRO A 29 9.46 3.24 0.72
CA PRO A 29 8.46 3.98 1.49
C PRO A 29 7.87 5.18 0.75
N SER A 30 8.60 5.72 -0.24
CA SER A 30 8.14 6.79 -1.15
C SER A 30 6.98 6.39 -2.05
N SER A 31 6.63 5.11 -2.15
CA SER A 31 5.44 4.63 -2.87
C SER A 31 4.13 4.86 -2.11
N ILE A 32 4.19 5.35 -0.87
CA ILE A 32 3.02 5.66 -0.05
C ILE A 32 2.84 7.18 0.00
N LEU A 33 1.74 7.66 -0.58
CA LEU A 33 1.33 9.05 -0.48
C LEU A 33 0.56 9.27 0.81
N VAL A 34 0.97 10.25 1.62
CA VAL A 34 0.24 10.68 2.82
C VAL A 34 -0.37 12.05 2.54
N VAL A 35 -1.70 12.17 2.62
CA VAL A 35 -2.40 13.42 2.32
C VAL A 35 -2.92 14.04 3.60
N ASN A 36 -2.48 15.27 3.89
CA ASN A 36 -2.92 16.08 5.04
C ASN A 36 -2.89 15.32 6.39
N GLU A 37 -1.96 14.36 6.55
CA GLU A 37 -1.88 13.44 7.69
C GLU A 37 -3.19 12.69 8.03
N SER A 38 -4.16 12.69 7.13
CA SER A 38 -5.53 12.24 7.36
C SER A 38 -5.77 10.84 6.79
N TYR A 39 -5.18 10.55 5.62
CA TYR A 39 -5.18 9.23 5.02
C TYR A 39 -3.87 9.00 4.26
N CYS A 40 -3.60 7.75 3.90
CA CYS A 40 -2.55 7.41 2.96
C CYS A 40 -3.06 6.44 1.91
N ALA A 41 -2.36 6.39 0.78
CA ALA A 41 -2.67 5.48 -0.31
C ALA A 41 -1.37 5.01 -0.98
N ILE A 42 -1.44 3.87 -1.67
CA ILE A 42 -0.37 3.43 -2.57
C ILE A 42 -0.40 4.32 -3.82
N GLU A 43 0.65 5.12 -4.01
CA GLU A 43 0.75 6.10 -5.11
C GLU A 43 1.11 5.43 -6.44
N THR A 44 1.88 4.33 -6.38
CA THR A 44 2.41 3.66 -7.57
C THR A 44 2.36 2.15 -7.43
N PHE A 45 2.00 1.47 -8.53
CA PHE A 45 1.99 0.01 -8.62
C PHE A 45 3.24 -0.57 -9.28
N LEU A 46 4.27 0.25 -9.53
CA LEU A 46 5.54 -0.21 -10.15
C LEU A 46 6.19 -1.35 -9.35
N GLU A 47 6.00 -1.37 -8.03
CA GLU A 47 6.55 -2.38 -7.12
C GLU A 47 5.59 -3.55 -6.85
N CYS A 48 4.43 -3.59 -7.50
CA CYS A 48 3.51 -4.71 -7.39
C CYS A 48 4.07 -5.94 -8.09
N LYS A 49 4.05 -7.07 -7.41
CA LYS A 49 4.34 -8.38 -7.99
C LYS A 49 3.09 -9.23 -8.00
N ALA A 50 2.80 -9.85 -9.14
CA ALA A 50 1.76 -10.87 -9.19
C ALA A 50 2.14 -12.02 -8.23
N LEU A 51 1.16 -12.47 -7.46
CA LEU A 51 1.26 -13.70 -6.69
C LEU A 51 1.23 -14.88 -7.65
N PRO A 52 2.08 -15.90 -7.44
CA PRO A 52 1.95 -17.14 -8.18
C PRO A 52 0.55 -17.74 -7.91
N LEU A 53 -0.12 -18.16 -8.99
CA LEU A 53 -1.37 -18.91 -8.94
C LEU A 53 -1.19 -20.26 -8.24
#